data_AF-B3PMZ3-F1
#
_entry.id   AF-B3PMZ3-F1
#
_cell.length_a   1.000
_cell.length_b   1.000
_cell.length_c   1.000
_cell.angle_alpha   90.00
_cell.angle_beta   90.00
_cell.angle_gamma   90.00
#
_symmetry.space_group_name_H-M   'P 1'
#
loop_
_entity.id
_entity.type
_entity.pdbx_description
1 polymer ?
#
loop_
_entity_poly.entity_id
_entity_poly.type
_entity_poly.pdbx_seq_one_letter_code
_entity_poly.pdbx_strand_id
1 'polypeptide(L)'
;MLLVIQSFEQLQKYAKKGRNSKARLNCLLETNYLETSKSFSSILGQKLIEHKTISSTNKNETISISEQKEDLMSLSDLKYKTLI
;
A
#
# COMPACT_ATOMS: atom_id res chain seq x y z
N MET A 1 18.04 13.95 -9.79
CA MET A 1 18.84 13.35 -8.69
C MET A 1 18.25 12.00 -8.39
N LEU A 2 19.02 10.92 -8.58
CA LEU A 2 18.60 9.55 -8.27
C LEU A 2 19.16 9.17 -6.90
N LEU A 3 18.31 8.66 -6.02
CA LEU A 3 18.71 8.21 -4.69
C LEU A 3 18.38 6.72 -4.58
N VAL A 4 19.43 5.90 -4.46
CA VAL A 4 19.31 4.44 -4.30
C VAL A 4 19.51 4.12 -2.83
N ILE A 5 18.54 3.44 -2.22
CA ILE A 5 18.51 3.17 -0.79
C ILE A 5 18.26 1.68 -0.60
N GLN A 6 19.12 1.02 0.18
CA GLN A 6 19.05 -0.42 0.40
C GLN A 6 18.10 -0.83 1.52
N SER A 7 17.93 0.01 2.54
CA SER A 7 16.96 -0.22 3.63
C SER A 7 16.15 1.04 3.91
N PHE A 8 14.84 0.89 3.94
CA PHE A 8 13.91 2.00 4.14
C PHE A 8 14.00 2.59 5.56
N GLU A 9 14.45 1.80 6.54
CA GLU A 9 14.71 2.27 7.91
C GLU A 9 15.81 3.34 7.96
N GLN A 10 16.78 3.28 7.05
CA GLN A 10 17.82 4.31 6.94
C GLN A 10 17.18 5.65 6.60
N LEU A 11 16.20 5.66 5.70
CA LEU A 11 15.41 6.84 5.33
C LEU A 11 14.61 7.39 6.50
N GLN A 12 14.04 6.52 7.34
CA GLN A 12 13.34 6.95 8.56
C GLN A 12 14.26 7.65 9.57
N LYS A 13 15.53 7.23 9.69
CA LYS A 13 16.52 7.93 10.53
C LYS A 13 16.78 9.36 10.07
N TYR A 14 16.76 9.61 8.76
CA TYR A 14 16.90 10.95 8.18
C TYR A 14 15.58 11.76 8.19
N ALA A 15 14.44 11.07 8.25
CA ALA A 15 13.09 11.67 8.31
C ALA A 15 12.86 12.57 9.50
N LYS A 16 13.39 12.18 10.67
CA LYS A 16 13.23 12.94 11.93
C LYS A 16 13.75 14.38 11.83
N LYS A 17 14.55 14.71 10.81
CA LYS A 17 15.03 16.07 10.50
C LYS A 17 14.22 16.81 9.41
N GLY A 18 13.03 16.34 9.04
CA GLY A 18 12.07 17.06 8.18
C GLY A 18 12.35 17.02 6.67
N ARG A 19 13.05 15.98 6.16
CA ARG A 19 13.52 15.93 4.75
C ARG A 19 13.02 14.76 3.90
N ASN A 20 11.87 14.15 4.21
CA ASN A 20 11.41 12.97 3.45
C ASN A 20 10.48 13.24 2.26
N SER A 21 9.99 14.47 2.08
CA SER A 21 8.88 14.74 1.13
C SER A 21 9.31 15.28 -0.25
N LYS A 22 10.61 15.26 -0.60
CA LYS A 22 11.07 15.86 -1.87
C LYS A 22 11.15 14.88 -3.05
N ALA A 23 11.11 13.58 -2.81
CA ALA A 23 11.08 12.58 -3.88
C ALA A 23 9.63 12.32 -4.31
N ARG A 24 9.25 12.81 -5.48
CA ARG A 24 7.89 12.65 -6.06
C ARG A 24 7.69 11.29 -6.74
N LEU A 25 8.77 10.58 -7.04
CA LEU A 25 8.76 9.26 -7.65
C LEU A 25 9.53 8.31 -6.73
N ASN A 26 8.83 7.31 -6.19
CA ASN A 26 9.43 6.26 -5.39
C ASN A 26 9.29 4.94 -6.15
N CYS A 27 10.40 4.26 -6.37
CA CYS A 27 10.44 2.93 -6.96
C CYS A 27 11.00 1.98 -5.92
N LEU A 28 10.24 0.92 -5.61
CA LEU A 28 10.73 -0.18 -4.78
C LEU A 28 11.31 -1.23 -5.71
N LEU A 29 12.60 -1.52 -5.54
CA LEU A 29 13.22 -2.71 -6.11
C LEU A 29 12.96 -3.89 -5.18
N GLU A 30 12.88 -5.10 -5.76
CA GLU A 30 12.56 -6.33 -5.04
C GLU A 30 13.34 -6.45 -3.72
N THR A 31 12.63 -6.76 -2.63
CA THR A 31 13.20 -6.86 -1.30
C THR A 31 12.69 -8.09 -0.58
N ASN A 32 13.62 -8.83 0.01
CA ASN A 32 13.31 -10.00 0.83
C ASN A 32 12.91 -9.62 2.27
N TYR A 33 13.03 -8.34 2.64
CA TYR A 33 12.78 -7.89 4.00
C TYR A 33 11.33 -7.43 4.20
N LEU A 34 10.60 -8.17 5.04
CA LEU A 34 9.17 -7.97 5.27
C LEU A 34 8.84 -6.58 5.85
N GLU A 35 9.66 -6.07 6.77
CA GLU A 35 9.39 -4.77 7.42
C GLU A 35 9.59 -3.60 6.46
N THR A 36 10.50 -3.74 5.47
CA THR A 36 10.66 -2.74 4.40
C THR A 36 9.42 -2.72 3.51
N SER A 37 8.88 -3.89 3.15
CA SER A 37 7.64 -3.97 2.36
C SER A 37 6.44 -3.36 3.11
N LYS A 38 6.33 -3.62 4.41
CA LYS A 38 5.28 -3.03 5.27
C LYS A 38 5.40 -1.51 5.35
N SER A 39 6.61 -1.02 5.59
CA SER A 39 6.88 0.41 5.67
C SER A 39 6.58 1.11 4.34
N PHE A 40 6.92 0.47 3.22
CA PHE A 40 6.63 1.01 1.89
C PHE A 40 5.13 1.02 1.59
N SER A 41 4.41 -0.07 1.86
CA SER A 41 2.94 -0.15 1.73
C SER A 41 2.25 1.01 2.46
N SER A 42 2.62 1.23 3.72
CA SER A 42 2.03 2.29 4.54
C SER A 42 2.26 3.70 3.98
N ILE A 43 3.36 3.93 3.25
CA ILE A 43 3.70 5.23 2.68
C ILE A 43 3.00 5.48 1.35
N LEU A 44 2.76 4.43 0.55
CA LEU A 44 1.91 4.54 -0.64
C LEU A 44 0.49 4.98 -0.27
N GLY A 45 0.05 4.67 0.95
CA GLY A 45 -1.22 5.10 1.51
C GLY A 45 -2.31 4.05 1.36
N GLN A 46 -3.54 4.47 1.64
CA GLN A 46 -4.72 3.62 1.66
C GLN A 46 -5.76 4.13 0.66
N LYS A 47 -6.53 3.20 0.10
CA LYS A 47 -7.72 3.48 -0.71
C LYS A 47 -8.98 3.06 0.06
N LEU A 48 -10.05 3.80 -0.16
CA LEU A 48 -11.39 3.39 0.25
C LEU A 48 -11.94 2.44 -0.81
N ILE A 49 -12.36 1.25 -0.39
CA ILE A 49 -13.06 0.28 -1.24
C ILE A 49 -14.48 0.14 -0.73
N GLU A 50 -15.43 0.29 -1.65
CA GLU A 50 -16.83 -0.04 -1.42
C GLU A 50 -17.07 -1.52 -1.74
N HIS A 51 -17.48 -2.28 -0.73
CA HIS A 51 -17.89 -3.67 -0.86
C HIS A 51 -19.42 -3.74 -0.91
N LYS A 52 -19.94 -4.21 -2.05
CA LYS A 52 -21.39 -4.40 -2.24
C LYS A 52 -21.73 -5.88 -2.12
N THR A 53 -22.40 -6.24 -1.03
CA THR A 53 -22.92 -7.60 -0.83
C THR A 53 -24.39 -7.64 -1.24
N ILE A 54 -24.74 -8.53 -2.18
CA ILE A 54 -26.12 -8.76 -2.60
C ILE A 54 -26.53 -10.15 -2.11
N SER A 55 -27.46 -10.18 -1.18
CA SER A 55 -28.02 -11.42 -0.63
C SER A 55 -29.41 -11.63 -1.21
N SER A 56 -29.59 -12.70 -2.00
CA SER A 56 -30.87 -13.07 -2.60
C SER A 56 -31.46 -14.28 -1.88
N THR A 57 -32.68 -14.15 -1.35
CA THR A 57 -33.43 -15.28 -0.79
C THR A 57 -34.84 -15.28 -1.37
N ASN A 58 -35.11 -16.19 -2.32
CA ASN A 58 -36.37 -16.60 -3.01
C ASN A 58 -37.48 -15.57 -3.36
N LYS A 59 -37.63 -14.45 -2.66
CA LYS A 59 -38.54 -13.31 -2.94
C LYS A 59 -37.97 -11.94 -2.56
N ASN A 60 -36.89 -11.85 -1.77
CA ASN A 60 -36.30 -10.58 -1.33
C ASN A 60 -34.81 -10.50 -1.68
N GLU A 61 -34.39 -9.33 -2.15
CA GLU A 61 -32.99 -8.95 -2.35
C GLU A 61 -32.59 -7.93 -1.29
N THR A 62 -31.55 -8.25 -0.52
CA THR A 62 -30.94 -7.31 0.43
C THR A 62 -29.59 -6.88 -0.13
N ILE A 63 -29.44 -5.58 -0.34
CA ILE A 63 -28.17 -4.97 -0.75
C ILE A 63 -27.54 -4.33 0.49
N SER A 64 -26.33 -4.78 0.84
CA SER A 64 -25.51 -4.16 1.87
C SER A 64 -24.29 -3.52 1.21
N ILE A 65 -24.03 -2.25 1.52
CA ILE A 65 -22.85 -1.51 1.07
C ILE A 65 -22.02 -1.22 2.31
N SER A 66 -20.77 -1.65 2.32
CA SER A 66 -19.79 -1.34 3.35
C SER A 66 -18.56 -0.69 2.75
N GLU A 67 -18.03 0.32 3.42
CA GLU A 67 -16.78 0.96 3.04
C GLU A 67 -15.65 0.46 3.94
N GLN A 68 -14.54 0.05 3.33
CA GLN A 68 -13.34 -0.38 4.05
C GLN A 68 -12.11 0.35 3.52
N LYS A 69 -11.25 0.81 4.43
CA LYS A 69 -9.92 1.31 4.08
C LYS A 69 -8.98 0.12 3.93
N GLU A 70 -8.37 0.00 2.76
CA GLU A 70 -7.37 -1.01 2.46
C GLU A 70 -6.09 -0.34 1.94
N ASP A 71 -4.94 -0.96 2.14
CA ASP A 71 -3.69 -0.46 1.60
C ASP A 71 -3.75 -0.37 0.06
N LEU A 72 -3.15 0.67 -0.52
CA LEU A 72 -3.16 0.90 -1.96
C LEU A 72 -2.51 -0.27 -2.72
N MET A 73 -1.44 -0.83 -2.14
CA MET A 73 -0.81 -2.09 -2.53
C MET A 73 -0.59 -2.94 -1.29
N SER A 74 -1.11 -4.16 -1.28
CA SER A 74 -0.83 -5.10 -0.20
C SER A 74 0.62 -5.61 -0.26
N LEU A 75 1.08 -6.27 0.81
CA LEU A 75 2.40 -6.93 0.81
C LEU A 75 2.53 -7.98 -0.29
N SER A 76 1.43 -8.67 -0.61
CA SER A 76 1.40 -9.64 -1.69
C SER A 76 1.52 -8.95 -3.05
N ASP A 77 0.86 -7.80 -3.22
CA ASP A 77 1.01 -7.00 -4.43
C ASP A 77 2.46 -6.53 -4.61
N LEU A 78 3.10 -6.04 -3.55
CA LEU A 78 4.49 -5.58 -3.60
C LEU A 78 5.50 -6.69 -3.94
N LYS A 79 5.18 -7.95 -3.62
CA LYS A 79 6.07 -9.09 -3.88
C LYS A 79 5.82 -9.78 -5.21
N TYR A 80 4.57 -9.90 -5.60
CA TYR A 80 4.17 -10.81 -6.68
C TYR A 80 3.51 -10.10 -7.86
N LYS A 81 3.12 -8.83 -7.71
CA LYS A 81 2.55 -8.08 -8.82
C LYS A 81 3.68 -7.60 -9.72
N THR A 82 3.90 -8.34 -10.80
CA THR A 82 4.83 -7.94 -11.85
C THR A 82 4.37 -6.60 -12.41
N LEU A 83 5.19 -5.57 -12.26
CA LEU A 83 5.05 -4.31 -13.00
C LEU A 83 5.37 -4.63 -14.46
N ILE A 84 4.33 -4.78 -15.28
CA ILE A 84 4.45 -4.75 -16.75
C ILE A 84 4.77 -3.33 -17.18
#